data_AF-A0A7M3MRN9-F1
#
_entry.id   AF-A0A7M3MRN9-F1
#
_cell.length_a   1.000
_cell.length_b   1.000
_cell.length_c   1.000
_cell.angle_alpha   90.00
_cell.angle_beta   90.00
_cell.angle_gamma   90.00
#
_symmetry.space_group_name_H-M   'P 1'
#
loop_
_entity.id
_entity.type
_entity.pdbx_description
1 polymer ?
#
loop_
_entity_poly.entity_id
_entity_poly.type
_entity_poly.pdbx_seq_one_letter_code
_entity_poly.pdbx_strand_id
1 'polypeptide(L)'
;MADHTTRTDETSGTSSPAGRSRRLWLLVVGLLVAGALALALNFYLERDTPAAVDTRAAVDAATDAEDAVGEEGSQATDPDEDAADDTEPGPLATDWVVDTDLVAFDFDDGAGTFLGFRIDEELTTVGATTAVGRTPEVEGTLSLDGSVLAEATVIGDLTALTTDIRQRDGRTQRAMNTDTHATATFELTEPVDLGTEPVPDDRLGVDATGELTLNGVTQPVTATIEGILLGAGDRLLVTGSFEVLLSDHDLVAPSAPIVVSVADAATVEFQLYLTPA
;
A
#
# COMPACT_ATOMS: atom_id res chain seq x y z
N MET A 1 16.17 -99.54 1.33
CA MET A 1 16.62 -99.75 2.73
C MET A 1 17.60 -98.62 3.04
N ALA A 2 17.41 -97.93 4.17
CA ALA A 2 18.07 -96.69 4.63
C ALA A 2 19.62 -96.67 4.47
N ASP A 3 20.34 -95.54 4.46
CA ASP A 3 20.30 -94.45 5.46
C ASP A 3 21.20 -93.23 5.09
N HIS A 4 20.86 -92.05 5.65
CA HIS A 4 21.63 -90.86 6.09
C HIS A 4 22.67 -90.14 5.16
N THR A 5 22.79 -88.79 5.06
CA THR A 5 23.02 -87.78 6.12
C THR A 5 22.98 -86.31 5.59
N THR A 6 22.36 -85.40 6.38
CA THR A 6 22.66 -83.95 6.69
C THR A 6 22.70 -82.77 5.68
N ARG A 7 21.94 -81.71 6.09
CA ARG A 7 22.27 -80.26 6.23
C ARG A 7 22.49 -79.47 4.91
N THR A 8 21.84 -78.33 4.65
CA THR A 8 21.97 -77.05 5.39
C THR A 8 20.84 -76.09 4.98
N ASP A 9 20.30 -75.38 5.97
CA ASP A 9 19.38 -74.25 5.85
C ASP A 9 20.23 -72.99 5.63
N GLU A 10 20.06 -72.29 4.50
CA GLU A 10 20.67 -70.97 4.26
C GLU A 10 19.57 -69.94 4.01
N THR A 11 19.23 -69.23 5.07
CA THR A 11 18.64 -67.90 5.03
C THR A 11 19.70 -66.90 4.54
N SER A 12 19.59 -66.41 3.30
CA SER A 12 20.40 -65.29 2.84
C SER A 12 20.00 -64.02 3.58
N GLY A 13 20.91 -63.57 4.45
CA GLY A 13 20.78 -62.39 5.27
C GLY A 13 20.70 -61.10 4.46
N THR A 14 19.79 -60.24 4.92
CA THR A 14 19.76 -58.80 4.67
C THR A 14 21.07 -58.17 5.12
N SER A 15 21.78 -57.49 4.22
CA SER A 15 22.73 -56.44 4.63
C SER A 15 22.66 -55.29 3.63
N SER A 16 21.74 -54.36 3.90
CA SER A 16 21.66 -53.06 3.21
C SER A 16 22.49 -52.04 4.02
N PRO A 17 23.57 -51.46 3.47
CA PRO A 17 24.36 -50.44 4.18
C PRO A 17 23.75 -49.05 3.94
N ALA A 18 22.54 -48.79 4.45
CA ALA A 18 21.80 -47.56 4.14
C ALA A 18 21.67 -46.57 5.31
N GLY A 19 22.48 -46.71 6.36
CA GLY A 19 22.31 -45.95 7.61
C GLY A 19 23.06 -44.60 7.70
N ARG A 20 24.26 -44.48 7.13
CA ARG A 20 25.12 -43.29 7.34
C ARG A 20 24.87 -42.16 6.35
N SER A 21 24.61 -42.44 5.07
CA SER A 21 24.36 -41.42 4.05
C SER A 21 23.01 -40.71 4.24
N ARG A 22 21.97 -41.45 4.64
CA ARG A 22 20.64 -40.89 4.92
C ARG A 22 20.63 -39.95 6.13
N ARG A 23 21.36 -40.30 7.20
CA ARG A 23 21.47 -39.46 8.40
C ARG A 23 22.28 -38.18 8.13
N LEU A 24 23.35 -38.28 7.36
CA LEU A 24 24.14 -37.11 6.95
C LEU A 24 23.33 -36.18 6.04
N TRP A 25 22.55 -36.73 5.11
CA TRP A 25 21.69 -35.95 4.20
C TRP A 25 20.55 -35.25 4.95
N LEU A 26 19.91 -35.91 5.91
CA LEU A 26 18.88 -35.28 6.76
C LEU A 26 19.43 -34.15 7.64
N LEU A 27 20.67 -34.29 8.14
CA LEU A 27 21.33 -33.22 8.90
C LEU A 27 21.67 -32.01 8.01
N VAL A 28 22.17 -32.24 6.79
CA VAL A 28 22.46 -31.17 5.83
C VAL A 28 21.18 -30.45 5.40
N VAL A 29 20.11 -31.18 5.11
CA VAL A 29 18.79 -30.58 4.79
C VAL A 29 18.24 -29.81 5.98
N GLY A 30 18.34 -30.35 7.20
CA GLY A 30 17.91 -29.65 8.41
C GLY A 30 18.67 -28.34 8.66
N LEU A 31 19.97 -28.31 8.37
CA LEU A 31 20.81 -27.12 8.54
C LEU A 31 20.54 -26.05 7.46
N LEU A 32 20.22 -26.48 6.22
CA LEU A 32 19.78 -25.57 5.15
C LEU A 32 18.41 -24.96 5.44
N VAL A 33 17.47 -25.75 5.96
CA VAL A 33 16.14 -25.24 6.37
C VAL A 33 16.27 -24.28 7.55
N ALA A 34 17.12 -24.60 8.54
CA ALA A 34 17.38 -23.71 9.67
C ALA A 34 18.08 -22.41 9.24
N GLY A 35 19.03 -22.48 8.29
CA GLY A 35 19.67 -21.29 7.71
C GLY A 35 18.70 -20.42 6.92
N ALA A 36 17.81 -21.03 6.13
CA ALA A 36 16.77 -20.31 5.40
C ALA A 36 15.74 -19.66 6.34
N LEU A 37 15.36 -20.33 7.43
CA LEU A 37 14.48 -19.77 8.46
C LEU A 37 15.15 -18.63 9.22
N ALA A 38 16.45 -18.75 9.54
CA ALA A 38 17.21 -17.68 10.18
C ALA A 38 17.34 -16.46 9.26
N LEU A 39 17.58 -16.66 7.96
CA LEU A 39 17.63 -15.58 6.98
C LEU A 39 16.25 -14.94 6.74
N ALA A 40 15.18 -15.73 6.67
CA ALA A 40 13.82 -15.20 6.55
C ALA A 40 13.40 -14.41 7.79
N LEU A 41 13.82 -14.87 8.98
CA LEU A 41 13.60 -14.15 10.24
C LEU A 41 14.45 -12.87 10.31
N ASN A 42 15.71 -12.91 9.87
CA ASN A 42 16.58 -11.75 9.82
C ASN A 42 16.02 -10.67 8.88
N PHE A 43 15.64 -11.07 7.66
CA PHE A 43 14.95 -10.22 6.69
C PHE A 43 13.67 -9.60 7.26
N TYR A 44 12.90 -10.37 8.03
CA TYR A 44 11.67 -9.88 8.64
C TYR A 44 11.92 -8.88 9.79
N LEU A 45 12.99 -9.07 10.57
CA LEU A 45 13.35 -8.20 11.70
C LEU A 45 14.05 -6.91 11.28
N GLU A 46 14.65 -6.88 10.09
CA GLU A 46 15.41 -5.75 9.56
C GLU A 46 14.59 -4.92 8.56
N ARG A 47 13.31 -5.21 8.38
CA ARG A 47 12.45 -4.47 7.46
C ARG A 47 12.03 -3.13 8.09
N ASP A 48 12.20 -2.06 7.34
CA ASP A 48 11.59 -0.78 7.68
C ASP A 48 10.09 -0.84 7.36
N THR A 49 9.27 -0.28 8.23
CA THR A 49 7.83 -0.13 7.95
C THR A 49 7.70 1.00 6.92
N PRO A 50 6.95 0.81 5.81
CA PRO A 50 6.76 1.85 4.83
C PRO A 50 6.32 3.18 5.47
N ALA A 51 6.82 4.30 4.95
CA ALA A 51 6.52 5.63 5.50
C ALA A 51 5.01 5.85 5.58
N ALA A 52 4.50 6.56 6.59
CA ALA A 52 3.11 6.99 6.61
C ALA A 52 2.89 8.14 5.62
N VAL A 53 1.64 8.41 5.23
CA VAL A 53 1.33 9.60 4.42
C VAL A 53 1.89 10.85 5.12
N ASP A 54 2.66 11.64 4.36
CA ASP A 54 3.24 12.90 4.81
C ASP A 54 3.15 13.94 3.69
N THR A 55 2.35 14.98 3.92
CA THR A 55 2.08 16.03 2.94
C THR A 55 3.34 16.76 2.49
N ARG A 56 4.38 16.86 3.34
CA ARG A 56 5.62 17.52 2.96
C ARG A 56 6.45 16.63 2.02
N ALA A 57 6.61 15.35 2.34
CA ALA A 57 7.31 14.41 1.48
C ALA A 57 6.62 14.27 0.12
N ALA A 58 5.28 14.30 0.10
CA ALA A 58 4.49 14.31 -1.13
C ALA A 58 4.76 15.55 -2.00
N VAL A 59 4.75 16.75 -1.41
CA VAL A 59 5.13 17.98 -2.13
C VAL A 59 6.55 17.87 -2.70
N ASP A 60 7.52 17.45 -1.88
CA ASP A 60 8.91 17.32 -2.30
C ASP A 60 9.04 16.32 -3.48
N ALA A 61 8.32 15.19 -3.44
CA ALA A 61 8.30 14.20 -4.52
C ALA A 61 7.68 14.73 -5.83
N ALA A 62 6.63 15.55 -5.74
CA ALA A 62 6.02 16.18 -6.90
C ALA A 62 6.95 17.21 -7.56
N THR A 63 7.68 18.00 -6.75
CA THR A 63 8.70 18.92 -7.25
C THR A 63 9.84 18.18 -7.95
N ASP A 64 10.35 17.10 -7.35
CA ASP A 64 11.41 16.28 -7.95
C ASP A 64 10.96 15.66 -9.29
N ALA A 65 9.69 15.25 -9.39
CA ALA A 65 9.12 14.72 -10.63
C ALA A 65 9.04 15.76 -11.75
N GLU A 66 8.71 17.01 -11.43
CA GLU A 66 8.71 18.12 -12.41
C GLU A 66 10.11 18.45 -12.92
N ASP A 67 11.09 18.54 -12.01
CA ASP A 67 12.47 18.84 -12.36
C ASP A 67 13.02 17.77 -13.31
N ALA A 68 12.69 16.49 -13.08
CA ALA A 68 13.08 15.39 -13.96
C ALA A 68 12.52 15.53 -15.38
N VAL A 69 11.27 16.00 -15.53
CA VAL A 69 10.66 16.27 -16.85
C VAL A 69 11.30 17.49 -17.53
N GLY A 70 11.63 18.52 -16.77
CA GLY A 70 12.34 19.72 -17.26
C GLY A 70 13.74 19.40 -17.80
N GLU A 71 14.45 18.46 -17.17
CA GLU A 71 15.78 18.02 -17.61
C GLU A 71 15.74 17.19 -18.92
N GLU A 72 14.72 16.36 -19.14
CA GLU A 72 14.57 15.59 -20.39
C GLU A 72 14.18 16.48 -21.60
N GLY A 73 13.53 17.62 -21.35
CA GLY A 73 13.17 18.62 -22.37
C GLY A 73 14.32 19.52 -22.81
N SER A 74 15.43 19.55 -22.07
CA SER A 74 16.57 20.45 -22.33
C SER A 74 17.52 19.93 -23.41
N GLN A 75 17.04 19.80 -24.66
CA GLN A 75 17.91 19.82 -25.84
C GLN A 75 18.20 21.26 -26.27
N ALA A 76 19.29 21.81 -25.75
CA ALA A 76 20.07 22.96 -26.25
C ALA A 76 19.32 24.04 -27.05
N THR A 77 18.79 25.03 -26.36
CA THR A 77 18.51 26.37 -26.90
C THR A 77 19.43 27.41 -26.27
N ASP A 78 19.77 28.44 -27.06
CA ASP A 78 20.76 29.50 -26.83
C ASP A 78 20.71 30.16 -25.41
N PRO A 79 21.83 30.54 -24.77
CA PRO A 79 21.84 30.98 -23.36
C PRO A 79 21.42 32.43 -23.06
N ASP A 80 20.87 33.18 -24.02
CA ASP A 80 20.63 34.63 -23.86
C ASP A 80 19.12 34.96 -23.96
N GLU A 81 18.30 34.50 -23.02
CA GLU A 81 17.08 35.22 -22.63
C GLU A 81 16.64 34.78 -21.22
N ASP A 82 16.65 35.70 -20.26
CA ASP A 82 16.02 35.50 -18.96
C ASP A 82 14.50 35.62 -19.13
N ALA A 83 13.86 34.50 -19.49
CA ALA A 83 12.41 34.37 -19.37
C ALA A 83 12.05 34.32 -17.89
N ALA A 84 11.82 35.49 -17.29
CA ALA A 84 10.98 35.60 -16.11
C ALA A 84 9.59 35.11 -16.53
N ASP A 85 9.26 33.88 -16.15
CA ASP A 85 7.92 33.34 -16.32
C ASP A 85 6.98 34.00 -15.28
N ASP A 86 6.66 35.28 -15.53
CA ASP A 86 5.61 36.02 -14.83
C ASP A 86 4.23 35.55 -15.33
N THR A 87 4.00 34.23 -15.35
CA THR A 87 2.67 33.68 -15.61
C THR A 87 1.84 33.86 -14.34
N GLU A 88 0.98 34.89 -14.34
CA GLU A 88 -0.05 35.07 -13.33
C GLU A 88 -0.93 33.81 -13.32
N PRO A 89 -1.15 33.18 -12.14
CA PRO A 89 -1.90 31.93 -12.08
C PRO A 89 -3.29 32.13 -12.68
N GLY A 90 -3.69 31.19 -13.53
CA GLY A 90 -5.02 31.18 -14.13
C GLY A 90 -6.13 31.06 -13.08
N PRO A 91 -7.40 31.24 -13.46
CA PRO A 91 -8.50 30.95 -12.53
C PRO A 91 -8.41 29.50 -12.04
N LEU A 92 -8.70 29.28 -10.77
CA LEU A 92 -8.72 27.94 -10.18
C LEU A 92 -9.63 27.02 -10.99
N ALA A 93 -9.14 25.81 -11.25
CA ALA A 93 -9.96 24.78 -11.86
C ALA A 93 -11.09 24.39 -10.90
N THR A 94 -12.30 24.30 -11.45
CA THR A 94 -13.49 23.85 -10.72
C THR A 94 -13.45 22.33 -10.56
N ASP A 95 -13.14 21.60 -11.62
CA ASP A 95 -13.19 20.13 -11.62
C ASP A 95 -11.79 19.55 -11.76
N TRP A 96 -11.52 18.53 -10.95
CA TRP A 96 -10.24 17.86 -10.82
C TRP A 96 -10.41 16.35 -10.99
N VAL A 97 -9.43 15.70 -11.59
CA VAL A 97 -9.36 14.26 -11.79
C VAL A 97 -8.05 13.72 -11.23
N VAL A 98 -8.10 12.55 -10.60
CA VAL A 98 -6.90 11.87 -10.08
C VAL A 98 -5.93 11.55 -11.21
N ASP A 99 -4.65 11.86 -10.98
CA ASP A 99 -3.52 11.57 -11.85
C ASP A 99 -2.58 10.59 -11.13
N THR A 100 -2.47 9.38 -11.67
CA THR A 100 -1.60 8.32 -11.11
C THR A 100 -0.18 8.35 -11.66
N ASP A 101 0.08 9.14 -12.70
CA ASP A 101 1.34 9.17 -13.44
C ASP A 101 2.21 10.38 -13.06
N LEU A 102 1.63 11.40 -12.42
CA LEU A 102 2.32 12.63 -12.00
C LEU A 102 3.54 12.36 -11.12
N VAL A 103 3.41 11.47 -10.15
CA VAL A 103 4.54 10.94 -9.35
C VAL A 103 4.50 9.43 -9.44
N ALA A 104 5.63 8.84 -9.83
CA ALA A 104 5.76 7.38 -9.89
C ALA A 104 5.51 6.76 -8.51
N PHE A 105 4.69 5.71 -8.48
CA PHE A 105 4.39 5.00 -7.25
C PHE A 105 5.62 4.25 -6.71
N ASP A 106 5.97 4.54 -5.46
CA ASP A 106 6.94 3.77 -4.68
C ASP A 106 6.29 3.34 -3.35
N PHE A 107 6.24 2.02 -3.13
CA PHE A 107 5.55 1.45 -1.98
C PHE A 107 6.26 1.77 -0.66
N ASP A 108 7.59 1.69 -0.64
CA ASP A 108 8.39 1.79 0.58
C ASP A 108 8.52 3.26 1.02
N ASP A 109 8.73 4.15 0.06
CA ASP A 109 8.84 5.60 0.29
C ASP A 109 7.46 6.28 0.49
N GLY A 110 6.37 5.63 0.08
CA GLY A 110 5.04 6.24 0.11
C GLY A 110 4.88 7.37 -0.89
N ALA A 111 5.51 7.22 -2.06
CA ALA A 111 5.40 8.15 -3.17
C ALA A 111 4.27 7.75 -4.13
N GLY A 112 3.81 8.71 -4.93
CA GLY A 112 2.76 8.53 -5.92
C GLY A 112 1.34 8.67 -5.37
N THR A 113 0.36 8.49 -6.26
CA THR A 113 -1.07 8.41 -5.91
C THR A 113 -1.39 7.02 -5.38
N PHE A 114 -2.02 6.91 -4.20
CA PHE A 114 -2.45 5.63 -3.64
C PHE A 114 -3.57 5.75 -2.61
N LEU A 115 -4.29 4.64 -2.43
CA LEU A 115 -5.07 4.36 -1.22
C LEU A 115 -4.38 3.25 -0.42
N GLY A 116 -4.41 3.34 0.91
CA GLY A 116 -3.76 2.38 1.77
C GLY A 116 -4.42 2.16 3.11
N PHE A 117 -3.94 1.16 3.81
CA PHE A 117 -4.28 0.90 5.21
C PHE A 117 -3.03 0.64 6.04
N ARG A 118 -3.13 0.98 7.32
CA ARG A 118 -2.17 0.62 8.37
C ARG A 118 -2.94 -0.03 9.50
N ILE A 119 -2.48 -1.19 9.95
CA ILE A 119 -3.12 -1.93 11.04
C ILE A 119 -2.08 -2.55 11.96
N ASP A 120 -2.26 -2.36 13.26
CA ASP A 120 -1.34 -2.90 14.24
C ASP A 120 -1.53 -4.40 14.42
N GLU A 121 -0.43 -5.16 14.44
CA GLU A 121 -0.40 -6.60 14.66
C GLU A 121 0.69 -6.98 15.68
N GLU A 122 0.49 -8.09 16.38
CA GLU A 122 1.46 -8.68 17.29
C GLU A 122 1.86 -10.05 16.74
N LEU A 123 3.15 -10.29 16.58
CA LEU A 123 3.68 -11.52 16.02
C LEU A 123 4.58 -12.25 17.01
N THR A 124 4.47 -13.59 17.05
CA THR A 124 5.10 -14.43 18.09
C THR A 124 6.63 -14.27 18.19
N THR A 125 7.29 -13.86 17.11
CA THR A 125 8.75 -13.80 17.01
C THR A 125 9.28 -12.37 16.88
N VAL A 126 8.41 -11.40 16.59
CA VAL A 126 8.80 -10.05 16.17
C VAL A 126 8.25 -8.99 17.11
N GLY A 127 7.17 -9.29 17.83
CA GLY A 127 6.49 -8.34 18.69
C GLY A 127 5.49 -7.49 17.92
N ALA A 128 5.18 -6.32 18.48
CA ALA A 128 4.29 -5.34 17.87
C ALA A 128 4.90 -4.78 16.58
N THR A 129 4.11 -4.76 15.52
CA THR A 129 4.47 -4.22 14.21
C THR A 129 3.21 -3.69 13.51
N THR A 130 3.38 -2.89 12.48
CA THR A 130 2.26 -2.35 11.69
C THR A 130 2.28 -3.00 10.31
N ALA A 131 1.17 -3.65 9.98
CA ALA A 131 0.91 -4.17 8.65
C ALA A 131 0.45 -3.02 7.75
N VAL A 132 1.16 -2.81 6.64
CA VAL A 132 0.82 -1.78 5.65
C VAL A 132 0.41 -2.44 4.34
N GLY A 133 -0.63 -1.90 3.71
CA GLY A 133 -0.98 -2.24 2.33
C GLY A 133 -1.44 -1.02 1.55
N ARG A 134 -1.15 -1.02 0.24
CA ARG A 134 -1.41 0.09 -0.68
C ARG A 134 -1.83 -0.43 -2.04
N THR A 135 -2.76 0.28 -2.67
CA THR A 135 -3.08 0.14 -4.08
C THR A 135 -2.77 1.44 -4.81
N PRO A 136 -1.98 1.40 -5.90
CA PRO A 136 -1.73 2.55 -6.75
C PRO A 136 -2.83 2.76 -7.81
N GLU A 137 -3.71 1.77 -8.00
CA GLU A 137 -4.80 1.84 -8.97
C GLU A 137 -5.97 2.61 -8.36
N VAL A 138 -5.96 3.94 -8.57
CA VAL A 138 -6.92 4.87 -7.98
C VAL A 138 -7.53 5.75 -9.07
N GLU A 139 -8.85 5.82 -9.06
CA GLU A 139 -9.64 6.77 -9.83
C GLU A 139 -10.30 7.75 -8.86
N GLY A 140 -10.54 8.98 -9.29
CA GLY A 140 -11.28 9.91 -8.47
C GLY A 140 -11.53 11.24 -9.16
N THR A 141 -12.51 11.95 -8.63
CA THR A 141 -12.93 13.28 -9.09
C THR A 141 -13.22 14.16 -7.89
N LEU A 142 -12.94 15.44 -8.02
CA LEU A 142 -13.19 16.45 -7.00
C LEU A 142 -13.70 17.73 -7.67
N SER A 143 -14.71 18.37 -7.07
CA SER A 143 -15.26 19.64 -7.57
C SER A 143 -15.20 20.73 -6.50
N LEU A 144 -14.59 21.86 -6.85
CA LEU A 144 -14.46 23.07 -6.04
C LEU A 144 -15.36 24.17 -6.58
N ASP A 145 -16.18 24.77 -5.69
CA ASP A 145 -16.92 26.00 -5.95
C ASP A 145 -16.37 27.11 -5.05
N GLY A 146 -15.32 27.79 -5.52
CA GLY A 146 -14.59 28.82 -4.77
C GLY A 146 -13.95 28.24 -3.49
N SER A 147 -14.51 28.59 -2.33
CA SER A 147 -14.05 28.11 -1.02
C SER A 147 -14.80 26.86 -0.53
N VAL A 148 -15.54 26.16 -1.39
CA VAL A 148 -16.33 24.99 -1.01
C VAL A 148 -15.87 23.79 -1.82
N LEU A 149 -15.50 22.71 -1.13
CA LEU A 149 -15.42 21.38 -1.74
C LEU A 149 -16.85 20.86 -1.88
N ALA A 150 -17.38 20.88 -3.09
CA ALA A 150 -18.79 20.60 -3.37
C ALA A 150 -19.05 19.09 -3.48
N GLU A 151 -18.19 18.38 -4.20
CA GLU A 151 -18.32 16.95 -4.48
C GLU A 151 -16.93 16.30 -4.52
N ALA A 152 -16.83 15.06 -4.04
CA ALA A 152 -15.62 14.26 -4.15
C ALA A 152 -15.99 12.77 -4.19
N THR A 153 -15.38 12.04 -5.12
CA THR A 153 -15.49 10.59 -5.24
C THR A 153 -14.11 10.01 -5.46
N VAL A 154 -13.77 8.96 -4.72
CA VAL A 154 -12.49 8.25 -4.86
C VAL A 154 -12.74 6.75 -4.86
N ILE A 155 -12.16 6.05 -5.82
CA ILE A 155 -12.31 4.61 -6.03
C ILE A 155 -10.92 3.98 -6.13
N GLY A 156 -10.63 3.01 -5.27
CA GLY A 156 -9.40 2.21 -5.39
C GLY A 156 -9.72 0.79 -5.82
N ASP A 157 -8.95 0.26 -6.78
CA ASP A 157 -8.98 -1.15 -7.13
C ASP A 157 -8.17 -1.95 -6.11
N LEU A 158 -8.86 -2.72 -5.27
CA LEU A 158 -8.27 -3.55 -4.24
C LEU A 158 -7.66 -4.85 -4.78
N THR A 159 -7.91 -5.22 -6.04
CA THR A 159 -7.24 -6.37 -6.68
C THR A 159 -5.75 -6.10 -6.94
N ALA A 160 -5.38 -4.83 -7.08
CA ALA A 160 -4.00 -4.35 -7.18
C ALA A 160 -3.35 -4.07 -5.81
N LEU A 161 -4.08 -4.27 -4.70
CA LEU A 161 -3.57 -4.07 -3.35
C LEU A 161 -2.34 -4.96 -3.09
N THR A 162 -1.23 -4.33 -2.77
CA THR A 162 0.00 -4.99 -2.31
C THR A 162 0.26 -4.66 -0.85
N THR A 163 1.04 -5.50 -0.19
CA THR A 163 1.44 -5.31 1.19
C THR A 163 2.96 -5.30 1.33
N ASP A 164 3.41 -4.77 2.46
CA ASP A 164 4.82 -4.77 2.91
C ASP A 164 5.45 -6.18 2.94
N ILE A 165 4.62 -7.23 2.88
CA ILE A 165 5.04 -8.61 2.68
C ILE A 165 4.29 -9.16 1.47
N ARG A 166 4.93 -9.19 0.30
CA ARG A 166 4.30 -9.69 -0.95
C ARG A 166 3.67 -11.08 -0.82
N GLN A 167 4.17 -11.95 0.07
CA GLN A 167 3.57 -13.26 0.34
C GLN A 167 2.23 -13.20 1.11
N ARG A 168 1.86 -12.04 1.66
CA ARG A 168 0.60 -11.77 2.37
C ARG A 168 -0.49 -11.24 1.43
N ASP A 169 -0.14 -10.60 0.31
CA ASP A 169 -1.07 -9.96 -0.64
C ASP A 169 -2.35 -10.79 -0.87
N GLY A 170 -2.21 -12.03 -1.36
CA GLY A 170 -3.37 -12.88 -1.65
C GLY A 170 -4.16 -13.36 -0.42
N ARG A 171 -3.66 -13.25 0.81
CA ARG A 171 -4.45 -13.47 2.03
C ARG A 171 -5.21 -12.21 2.42
N THR A 172 -4.58 -11.05 2.31
CA THR A 172 -5.22 -9.75 2.57
C THR A 172 -6.36 -9.51 1.58
N GLN A 173 -6.11 -9.67 0.29
CA GLN A 173 -7.12 -9.55 -0.77
C GLN A 173 -8.31 -10.48 -0.54
N ARG A 174 -8.08 -11.75 -0.16
CA ARG A 174 -9.17 -12.68 0.20
C ARG A 174 -9.94 -12.25 1.45
N ALA A 175 -9.26 -11.73 2.46
CA ALA A 175 -9.93 -11.23 3.67
C ALA A 175 -10.79 -9.99 3.38
N MET A 176 -10.39 -9.17 2.40
CA MET A 176 -11.16 -8.05 1.88
C MET A 176 -12.20 -8.46 0.81
N ASN A 177 -12.27 -9.75 0.47
CA ASN A 177 -13.20 -10.30 -0.52
C ASN A 177 -13.10 -9.61 -1.90
N THR A 178 -11.89 -9.26 -2.34
CA THR A 178 -11.65 -8.49 -3.58
C THR A 178 -12.08 -9.24 -4.84
N ASP A 179 -12.20 -10.57 -4.79
CA ASP A 179 -12.73 -11.38 -5.90
C ASP A 179 -14.24 -11.08 -6.15
N THR A 180 -14.97 -10.60 -5.14
CA THR A 180 -16.41 -10.26 -5.23
C THR A 180 -16.62 -8.74 -5.19
N HIS A 181 -15.89 -8.05 -4.31
CA HIS A 181 -15.96 -6.61 -4.10
C HIS A 181 -14.58 -6.02 -4.40
N ALA A 182 -14.30 -5.85 -5.68
CA ALA A 182 -12.98 -5.45 -6.18
C ALA A 182 -12.56 -4.04 -5.76
N THR A 183 -13.51 -3.16 -5.41
CA THR A 183 -13.22 -1.75 -5.14
C THR A 183 -13.53 -1.34 -3.72
N ALA A 184 -12.78 -0.35 -3.23
CA ALA A 184 -13.18 0.52 -2.15
C ALA A 184 -13.64 1.86 -2.75
N THR A 185 -14.74 2.41 -2.27
CA THR A 185 -15.29 3.67 -2.79
C THR A 185 -15.64 4.62 -1.66
N PHE A 186 -15.12 5.83 -1.71
CA PHE A 186 -15.52 6.95 -0.87
C PHE A 186 -16.31 7.95 -1.70
N GLU A 187 -17.44 8.42 -1.16
CA GLU A 187 -18.26 9.47 -1.74
C GLU A 187 -18.57 10.53 -0.67
N LEU A 188 -18.24 11.79 -0.94
CA LEU A 188 -18.54 12.91 -0.05
C LEU A 188 -20.06 13.10 0.06
N THR A 189 -20.58 13.17 1.28
CA THR A 189 -22.04 13.32 1.50
C THR A 189 -22.47 14.73 1.79
N GLU A 190 -21.56 15.58 2.23
CA GLU A 190 -21.83 16.97 2.58
C GLU A 190 -20.72 17.89 2.03
N PRO A 191 -21.08 19.04 1.41
CA PRO A 191 -20.09 20.01 1.00
C PRO A 191 -19.25 20.50 2.18
N VAL A 192 -17.95 20.70 1.96
CA VAL A 192 -17.00 21.12 2.99
C VAL A 192 -16.58 22.56 2.74
N ASP A 193 -16.78 23.43 3.74
CA ASP A 193 -16.31 24.82 3.71
C ASP A 193 -14.80 24.85 4.04
N LEU A 194 -14.00 25.30 3.08
CA LEU A 194 -12.55 25.46 3.22
C LEU A 194 -12.18 26.75 3.96
N GLY A 195 -13.15 27.65 4.20
CA GLY A 195 -12.99 28.94 4.88
C GLY A 195 -12.33 30.03 4.05
N THR A 196 -11.49 29.65 3.09
CA THR A 196 -10.92 30.51 2.06
C THR A 196 -10.83 29.77 0.74
N GLU A 197 -10.83 30.52 -0.35
CA GLU A 197 -10.50 29.97 -1.65
C GLU A 197 -9.03 29.50 -1.63
N PRO A 198 -8.73 28.27 -2.10
CA PRO A 198 -7.37 27.74 -2.13
C PRO A 198 -6.44 28.62 -2.97
N VAL A 199 -5.20 28.80 -2.52
CA VAL A 199 -4.15 29.49 -3.29
C VAL A 199 -2.90 28.60 -3.39
N PRO A 200 -2.09 28.74 -4.45
CA PRO A 200 -0.86 27.97 -4.63
C PRO A 200 0.03 27.99 -3.38
N ASP A 201 0.66 26.85 -3.09
CA ASP A 201 1.58 26.61 -1.96
C ASP A 201 0.99 26.72 -0.54
N ASP A 202 -0.23 27.23 -0.38
CA ASP A 202 -0.91 27.27 0.91
C ASP A 202 -1.59 25.93 1.23
N ARG A 203 -1.34 25.45 2.45
CA ARG A 203 -1.96 24.23 2.97
C ARG A 203 -3.29 24.55 3.66
N LEU A 204 -4.33 23.80 3.31
CA LEU A 204 -5.63 23.85 3.94
C LEU A 204 -5.98 22.50 4.54
N GLY A 205 -6.37 22.49 5.82
CA GLY A 205 -6.79 21.29 6.53
C GLY A 205 -8.28 21.36 6.90
N VAL A 206 -9.05 20.34 6.56
CA VAL A 206 -10.49 20.24 6.86
C VAL A 206 -10.90 18.81 7.21
N ASP A 207 -12.07 18.64 7.79
CA ASP A 207 -12.71 17.33 7.96
C ASP A 207 -13.80 17.16 6.90
N ALA A 208 -13.75 16.04 6.18
CA ALA A 208 -14.69 15.68 5.12
C ALA A 208 -15.49 14.44 5.51
N THR A 209 -16.81 14.57 5.60
CA THR A 209 -17.70 13.44 5.91
C THR A 209 -18.27 12.85 4.62
N GLY A 210 -18.21 11.52 4.53
CA GLY A 210 -18.69 10.78 3.37
C GLY A 210 -19.07 9.35 3.73
N GLU A 211 -19.44 8.59 2.72
CA GLU A 211 -19.74 7.16 2.84
C GLU A 211 -18.58 6.36 2.26
N LEU A 212 -18.03 5.44 3.04
CA LEU A 212 -17.08 4.44 2.59
C LEU A 212 -17.81 3.13 2.32
N THR A 213 -17.74 2.65 1.08
CA THR A 213 -18.13 1.29 0.71
C THR A 213 -16.90 0.41 0.63
N LEU A 214 -16.83 -0.61 1.49
CA LEU A 214 -15.75 -1.59 1.55
C LEU A 214 -16.36 -2.98 1.76
N ASN A 215 -15.90 -3.99 1.02
CA ASN A 215 -16.50 -5.34 1.02
C ASN A 215 -18.03 -5.33 0.78
N GLY A 216 -18.50 -4.38 -0.03
CA GLY A 216 -19.93 -4.21 -0.33
C GLY A 216 -20.78 -3.65 0.82
N VAL A 217 -20.15 -3.27 1.95
CA VAL A 217 -20.82 -2.66 3.10
C VAL A 217 -20.45 -1.18 3.18
N THR A 218 -21.47 -0.33 3.19
CA THR A 218 -21.35 1.13 3.22
C THR A 218 -21.52 1.65 4.65
N GLN A 219 -20.56 2.47 5.11
CA GLN A 219 -20.58 3.11 6.43
C GLN A 219 -20.14 4.57 6.33
N PRO A 220 -20.70 5.47 7.15
CA PRO A 220 -20.26 6.86 7.21
C PRO A 220 -18.88 6.94 7.87
N VAL A 221 -18.00 7.75 7.29
CA VAL A 221 -16.66 8.04 7.81
C VAL A 221 -16.38 9.54 7.72
N THR A 222 -15.50 10.02 8.58
CA THR A 222 -15.00 11.40 8.53
C THR A 222 -13.48 11.36 8.34
N ALA A 223 -13.02 11.85 7.20
CA ALA A 223 -11.61 11.95 6.85
C ALA A 223 -11.06 13.31 7.25
N THR A 224 -9.94 13.32 7.96
CA THR A 224 -9.14 14.53 8.12
C THR A 224 -8.22 14.64 6.91
N ILE A 225 -8.35 15.74 6.17
CA ILE A 225 -7.68 15.96 4.89
C ILE A 225 -6.81 17.21 4.93
N GLU A 226 -5.68 17.15 4.25
CA GLU A 226 -4.89 18.33 3.89
C GLU A 226 -4.85 18.46 2.37
N GLY A 227 -5.11 19.66 1.86
CA GLY A 227 -5.02 20.01 0.45
C GLY A 227 -3.98 21.10 0.22
N ILE A 228 -3.26 21.01 -0.90
CA ILE A 228 -2.31 22.03 -1.35
C ILE A 228 -2.30 22.10 -2.88
N LEU A 229 -2.35 23.32 -3.42
CA LEU A 229 -2.22 23.57 -4.85
C LEU A 229 -0.73 23.59 -5.26
N LEU A 230 -0.42 22.69 -6.18
CA LEU A 230 0.83 22.43 -6.91
C LEU A 230 1.23 23.58 -7.85
N GLY A 231 2.52 23.94 -7.93
CA GLY A 231 3.05 24.78 -9.01
C GLY A 231 2.31 26.12 -9.15
N ALA A 232 1.89 26.46 -10.37
CA ALA A 232 1.08 27.66 -10.63
C ALA A 232 -0.42 27.48 -10.34
N GLY A 233 -0.79 26.47 -9.55
CA GLY A 233 -2.19 26.08 -9.28
C GLY A 233 -2.76 25.11 -10.31
N ASP A 234 -1.92 24.40 -11.06
CA ASP A 234 -2.31 23.47 -12.13
C ASP A 234 -2.35 22.00 -11.70
N ARG A 235 -1.96 21.73 -10.45
CA ARG A 235 -2.02 20.41 -9.82
C ARG A 235 -2.55 20.57 -8.40
N LEU A 236 -3.21 19.54 -7.89
CA LEU A 236 -3.73 19.51 -6.53
C LEU A 236 -3.21 18.26 -5.85
N LEU A 237 -2.59 18.43 -4.68
CA LEU A 237 -2.28 17.31 -3.79
C LEU A 237 -3.30 17.29 -2.66
N VAL A 238 -3.92 16.13 -2.46
CA VAL A 238 -4.78 15.86 -1.31
C VAL A 238 -4.24 14.65 -0.57
N THR A 239 -3.93 14.83 0.71
CA THR A 239 -3.56 13.76 1.63
C THR A 239 -4.61 13.65 2.72
N GLY A 240 -4.72 12.47 3.33
CA GLY A 240 -5.63 12.33 4.45
C GLY A 240 -5.65 10.95 5.06
N SER A 241 -6.39 10.85 6.15
CA SER A 241 -6.62 9.57 6.82
C SER A 241 -7.89 9.58 7.67
N PHE A 242 -8.36 8.39 8.01
CA PHE A 242 -9.41 8.14 8.99
C PHE A 242 -9.30 6.73 9.54
N GLU A 243 -9.96 6.46 10.65
CA GLU A 243 -10.02 5.12 11.24
C GLU A 243 -11.30 4.39 10.84
N VAL A 244 -11.19 3.09 10.59
CA VAL A 244 -12.32 2.18 10.37
C VAL A 244 -12.24 0.99 11.30
N LEU A 245 -13.39 0.49 11.75
CA LEU A 245 -13.47 -0.82 12.38
C LEU A 245 -13.69 -1.88 11.31
N LEU A 246 -12.88 -2.93 11.31
CA LEU A 246 -13.02 -4.04 10.35
C LEU A 246 -14.42 -4.66 10.41
N SER A 247 -14.96 -4.81 11.63
CA SER A 247 -16.29 -5.41 11.84
C SER A 247 -17.42 -4.62 11.20
N ASP A 248 -17.28 -3.31 11.05
CA ASP A 248 -18.34 -2.46 10.49
C ASP A 248 -18.48 -2.66 8.98
N HIS A 249 -17.46 -3.24 8.33
CA HIS A 249 -17.44 -3.62 6.92
C HIS A 249 -17.45 -5.14 6.69
N ASP A 250 -17.86 -5.93 7.69
CA ASP A 250 -17.84 -7.39 7.65
C ASP A 250 -16.45 -7.99 7.31
N LEU A 251 -15.38 -7.26 7.64
CA LEU A 251 -14.01 -7.71 7.46
C LEU A 251 -13.53 -8.47 8.69
N VAL A 252 -12.76 -9.53 8.43
CA VAL A 252 -12.11 -10.32 9.48
C VAL A 252 -10.62 -10.41 9.15
N ALA A 253 -9.78 -9.99 10.09
CA ALA A 253 -8.34 -10.06 9.92
C ALA A 253 -7.89 -11.51 9.63
N PRO A 254 -6.99 -11.74 8.65
CA PRO A 254 -6.48 -13.07 8.36
C PRO A 254 -5.76 -13.68 9.58
N SER A 255 -6.08 -14.92 9.93
CA SER A 255 -5.33 -15.66 10.95
C SER A 255 -4.12 -16.39 10.35
N ALA A 256 -2.98 -16.40 11.04
CA ALA A 256 -1.83 -17.26 10.71
C ALA A 256 -1.12 -17.76 11.98
N PRO A 257 -0.42 -18.91 11.94
CA PRO A 257 0.22 -19.49 13.14
C PRO A 257 1.25 -18.60 13.85
N ILE A 258 1.80 -17.60 13.14
CA ILE A 258 2.79 -16.64 13.66
C ILE A 258 2.13 -15.35 14.20
N VAL A 259 0.84 -15.14 13.91
CA VAL A 259 0.08 -13.95 14.33
C VAL A 259 -0.56 -14.23 15.68
N VAL A 260 -0.19 -13.42 16.68
CA VAL A 260 -0.78 -13.46 18.02
C VAL A 260 -2.10 -12.71 18.03
N SER A 261 -2.11 -11.50 17.48
CA SER A 261 -3.31 -10.67 17.35
C SER A 261 -3.16 -9.64 16.24
N VAL A 262 -4.29 -9.15 15.74
CA VAL A 262 -4.41 -8.00 14.85
C VAL A 262 -5.42 -7.06 15.49
N ALA A 263 -5.20 -5.75 15.40
CA ALA A 263 -6.14 -4.75 15.89
C ALA A 263 -7.50 -4.84 15.18
N ASP A 264 -8.56 -4.42 15.86
CA ASP A 264 -9.91 -4.39 15.29
C ASP A 264 -10.13 -3.15 14.41
N ALA A 265 -9.35 -2.10 14.65
CA ALA A 265 -9.35 -0.85 13.89
C ALA A 265 -8.15 -0.78 12.94
N ALA A 266 -8.37 -0.21 11.75
CA ALA A 266 -7.32 0.12 10.80
C ALA A 266 -7.38 1.62 10.49
N THR A 267 -6.22 2.23 10.30
CA THR A 267 -6.14 3.57 9.69
C THR A 267 -6.17 3.40 8.19
N VAL A 268 -7.16 3.98 7.52
CA VAL A 268 -7.15 4.19 6.07
C VAL A 268 -6.39 5.48 5.80
N GLU A 269 -5.43 5.45 4.88
CA GLU A 269 -4.62 6.60 4.47
C GLU A 269 -4.68 6.75 2.95
N PHE A 270 -4.56 7.98 2.46
CA PHE A 270 -4.52 8.26 1.04
C PHE A 270 -3.64 9.46 0.71
N GLN A 271 -3.10 9.41 -0.50
CA GLN A 271 -2.34 10.49 -1.13
C GLN A 271 -2.78 10.54 -2.59
N LEU A 272 -3.31 11.66 -3.02
CA LEU A 272 -3.89 11.84 -4.34
C LEU A 272 -3.25 13.05 -4.99
N TYR A 273 -2.59 12.84 -6.12
CA TYR A 273 -2.31 13.92 -7.05
C TYR A 273 -3.47 14.04 -8.03
N LEU A 274 -3.90 15.25 -8.32
CA LEU A 274 -4.97 15.55 -9.24
C LEU A 274 -4.54 16.65 -10.21
N THR A 275 -5.09 16.58 -11.42
CA THR A 275 -4.97 17.61 -12.45
C THR A 275 -6.37 18.12 -12.84
N PRO A 276 -6.49 19.33 -13.41
CA PRO A 276 -7.75 19.82 -13.95
C PRO A 276 -8.34 18.85 -14.98
N ALA A 277 -9.65 18.61 -14.88
CA ALA A 277 -10.39 17.69 -15.74
C ALA A 277 -10.66 18.21 -17.17
#